data_AF-A0A1W2BKA5-F1
#
_entry.id   AF-A0A1W2BKA5-F1
#
_cell.length_a   1.000
_cell.length_b   1.000
_cell.length_c   1.000
_cell.angle_alpha   90.00
_cell.angle_beta   90.00
_cell.angle_gamma   90.00
#
_symmetry.space_group_name_H-M   'P 1'
#
loop_
_entity.id
_entity.type
_entity.pdbx_description
1 polymer ?
#
loop_
_entity_poly.entity_id
_entity_poly.type
_entity_poly.pdbx_seq_one_letter_code
_entity_poly.pdbx_strand_id
1 'polypeptide(L)'
;MLGVLAGPLHAADTVLPDKPVGVALLRSATVQGNIVTASVLAPTRSLRPQRRIDRLPATRWQDVNKGPTWSRAALSALSAHAEPLARTVPQDVVDWCPGYASASLADRRAFWVGFLSALAKHESTYRPEAVGGGGRWYGLLQILPATARGYGCKARTGAALMNGAANLSCGLRIMTRTVRRDGVISRGMRGVAADWGPFHSAAKRRDMATWLRRQSYCKSVPYVRPVARPVDLASN
;
A
#
# COMPACT_ATOMS: atom_id res chain seq x y z
N MET A 1 31.52 -10.12 72.20
CA MET A 1 30.90 -8.81 71.92
C MET A 1 30.04 -8.98 70.69
N LEU A 2 28.73 -9.16 70.86
CA LEU A 2 27.68 -8.16 70.55
C LEU A 2 27.88 -7.51 69.17
N GLY A 3 27.01 -7.64 68.16
CA GLY A 3 25.70 -8.27 68.03
C GLY A 3 25.11 -7.97 66.64
N VAL A 4 24.23 -8.88 66.17
CA VAL A 4 22.97 -8.72 65.38
C VAL A 4 22.88 -7.55 64.38
N LEU A 5 22.61 -7.71 63.07
CA LEU A 5 21.31 -7.96 62.39
C LEU A 5 21.60 -8.08 60.87
N ALA A 6 21.26 -9.15 60.15
CA ALA A 6 19.96 -9.48 59.53
C ALA A 6 19.41 -8.45 58.51
N GLY A 7 19.31 -8.85 57.23
CA GLY A 7 18.36 -8.29 56.27
C GLY A 7 18.84 -8.14 54.81
N PRO A 8 18.23 -8.82 53.81
CA PRO A 8 18.54 -8.67 52.40
C PRO A 8 17.73 -7.52 51.75
N LEU A 9 18.38 -6.71 50.91
CA LEU A 9 17.68 -5.71 50.09
C LEU A 9 17.14 -6.39 48.82
N HIS A 10 15.84 -6.69 48.84
CA HIS A 10 15.05 -7.02 47.66
C HIS A 10 14.97 -5.79 46.73
N ALA A 11 15.30 -5.98 45.44
CA ALA A 11 14.89 -5.07 44.39
C ALA A 11 13.38 -5.27 44.16
N ALA A 12 12.59 -4.28 44.54
CA ALA A 12 11.15 -4.27 44.32
C ALA A 12 10.85 -3.83 42.88
N ASP A 13 10.11 -4.68 42.18
CA ASP A 13 9.38 -4.37 40.96
C ASP A 13 8.44 -3.18 41.20
N THR A 14 8.62 -2.09 40.45
CA THR A 14 7.64 -1.00 40.40
C THR A 14 6.51 -1.42 39.46
N VAL A 15 5.52 -2.13 40.01
CA VAL A 15 4.18 -2.25 39.43
C VAL A 15 3.44 -0.93 39.69
N LEU A 16 3.09 -0.21 38.62
CA LEU A 16 2.17 0.93 38.69
C LEU A 16 0.78 0.43 39.12
N PRO A 17 0.15 1.00 40.17
CA PRO A 17 -1.18 0.58 40.58
C PRO A 17 -2.24 1.08 39.58
N ASP A 18 -3.08 0.14 39.14
CA ASP A 18 -4.35 0.42 38.48
C ASP A 18 -5.21 1.31 39.39
N LYS A 19 -5.52 2.52 38.92
CA LYS A 19 -6.44 3.42 39.63
C LYS A 19 -7.87 2.96 39.41
N PRO A 20 -8.69 2.83 40.47
CA PRO A 20 -10.10 2.49 40.33
C PRO A 20 -10.84 3.62 39.62
N VAL A 21 -11.63 3.26 38.60
CA VAL A 21 -12.58 4.16 37.95
C VAL A 21 -13.75 4.36 38.92
N GLY A 22 -13.63 5.39 39.77
CA GLY A 22 -14.73 5.87 40.58
C GLY A 22 -15.77 6.54 39.68
N VAL A 23 -16.97 5.98 39.62
CA VAL A 23 -18.14 6.66 39.05
C VAL A 23 -18.51 7.79 40.01
N ALA A 24 -17.99 8.99 39.73
CA ALA A 24 -18.33 10.19 40.48
C ALA A 24 -19.77 10.60 40.12
N LEU A 25 -20.63 10.67 41.14
CA LEU A 25 -21.94 11.31 41.09
C LEU A 25 -21.79 12.71 40.46
N LEU A 26 -22.47 12.96 39.34
CA LEU A 26 -22.51 14.26 38.69
C LEU A 26 -23.17 15.27 39.65
N ARG A 27 -22.35 16.10 40.31
CA ARG A 27 -22.81 17.37 40.84
C ARG A 27 -23.05 18.28 39.65
N SER A 28 -24.28 18.76 39.47
CA SER A 28 -24.61 19.79 38.49
C SER A 28 -23.75 21.02 38.74
N ALA A 29 -22.65 21.14 37.99
CA ALA A 29 -21.93 22.39 37.86
C ALA A 29 -22.82 23.30 37.03
N THR A 30 -23.33 24.36 37.66
CA THR A 30 -23.83 25.52 36.92
C THR A 30 -22.69 26.02 36.04
N VAL A 31 -22.78 25.74 34.75
CA VAL A 31 -21.89 26.31 33.74
C VAL A 31 -22.18 27.80 33.72
N GLN A 32 -21.39 28.58 34.45
CA GLN A 32 -21.24 30.00 34.14
C GLN A 32 -20.64 30.06 32.75
N GLY A 33 -21.50 30.39 31.78
CA GLY A 33 -21.15 30.53 30.38
C GLY A 33 -20.15 31.66 30.21
N ASN A 34 -18.86 31.35 30.32
CA ASN A 34 -17.84 32.16 29.69
C ASN A 34 -18.03 32.00 28.19
N ILE A 35 -18.66 33.02 27.58
CA ILE A 35 -18.72 33.17 26.13
C ILE A 35 -17.28 33.31 25.67
N VAL A 36 -16.70 32.23 25.15
CA VAL A 36 -15.45 32.32 24.42
C VAL A 36 -15.77 33.06 23.13
N THR A 37 -15.52 34.36 23.12
CA THR A 37 -15.65 35.18 21.91
C THR A 37 -14.70 34.60 20.88
N ALA A 38 -15.26 34.03 19.81
CA ALA A 38 -14.47 33.56 18.69
C ALA A 38 -13.63 34.72 18.16
N SER A 39 -12.32 34.50 17.97
CA SER A 39 -11.43 35.52 17.43
C SER A 39 -11.98 36.05 16.10
N VAL A 40 -11.88 37.36 15.85
CA VAL A 40 -12.31 38.02 14.60
C VAL A 40 -11.59 37.42 13.37
N LEU A 41 -10.44 36.78 13.59
CA LEU A 41 -9.65 36.11 12.56
C LEU A 41 -10.07 34.64 12.32
N ALA A 42 -11.01 34.09 13.09
CA ALA A 42 -11.46 32.73 12.91
C ALA A 42 -12.36 32.62 11.66
N PRO A 43 -12.11 31.65 10.75
CA PRO A 43 -12.97 31.45 9.61
C PRO A 43 -14.38 31.03 10.08
N THR A 44 -15.40 31.70 9.56
CA THR A 44 -16.83 31.42 9.83
C THR A 44 -17.26 30.01 9.43
N ARG A 45 -16.49 29.34 8.56
CA ARG A 45 -16.66 27.94 8.20
C ARG A 45 -15.30 27.29 8.02
N SER A 46 -15.00 26.29 8.85
CA SER A 46 -13.92 25.36 8.54
C SER A 46 -14.41 24.42 7.44
N LEU A 47 -13.86 24.55 6.23
CA LEU A 47 -13.98 23.50 5.22
C LEU A 47 -13.17 22.30 5.72
N ARG A 48 -13.78 21.47 6.59
CA ARG A 48 -13.19 20.19 6.94
C ARG A 48 -12.97 19.44 5.63
N PRO A 49 -11.77 18.88 5.38
CA PRO A 49 -11.55 18.05 4.21
C PRO A 49 -12.65 17.00 4.17
N GLN A 50 -13.45 16.99 3.09
CA GLN A 50 -14.38 15.90 2.90
C GLN A 50 -13.58 14.61 2.92
N ARG A 51 -14.01 13.65 3.75
CA ARG A 51 -13.41 12.32 3.78
C ARG A 51 -13.49 11.78 2.36
N ARG A 52 -12.37 11.78 1.64
CA ARG A 52 -12.28 11.04 0.39
C ARG A 52 -12.57 9.59 0.75
N ILE A 53 -13.61 9.03 0.15
CA ILE A 53 -13.70 7.58 0.09
C ILE A 53 -12.54 7.18 -0.80
N ASP A 54 -11.39 6.89 -0.18
CA ASP A 54 -10.24 6.32 -0.86
C ASP A 54 -10.71 4.98 -1.42
N ARG A 55 -11.20 4.99 -2.65
CA ARG A 55 -11.52 3.76 -3.37
C ARG A 55 -10.19 3.16 -3.79
N LEU A 56 -9.57 2.45 -2.86
CA LEU A 56 -8.37 1.70 -3.14
C LEU A 56 -8.66 0.70 -4.26
N PRO A 57 -7.71 0.48 -5.18
CA PRO A 57 -7.90 -0.48 -6.25
C PRO A 57 -8.09 -1.88 -5.66
N ALA A 58 -8.86 -2.71 -6.37
CA ALA A 58 -8.92 -4.13 -6.07
C ALA A 58 -7.49 -4.70 -6.12
N THR A 59 -7.10 -5.41 -5.07
CA THR A 59 -5.81 -6.09 -4.94
C THR A 59 -6.07 -7.55 -4.59
N ARG A 60 -5.06 -8.41 -4.55
CA ARG A 60 -5.18 -9.78 -4.03
C ARG A 60 -4.91 -9.88 -2.52
N TRP A 61 -4.42 -8.80 -1.91
CA TRP A 61 -4.12 -8.73 -0.48
C TRP A 61 -5.16 -7.89 0.27
N GLN A 62 -6.33 -7.64 -0.30
CA GLN A 62 -7.32 -6.72 0.26
C GLN A 62 -7.83 -7.17 1.63
N ASP A 63 -7.88 -8.49 1.86
CA ASP A 63 -8.29 -9.10 3.12
C ASP A 63 -7.12 -9.28 4.10
N VAL A 64 -5.91 -8.89 3.71
CA VAL A 64 -4.76 -8.85 4.63
C VAL A 64 -4.81 -7.54 5.41
N ASN A 65 -4.70 -7.60 6.75
CA ASN A 65 -4.79 -6.43 7.64
C ASN A 65 -3.94 -5.22 7.19
N LYS A 66 -2.72 -5.47 6.67
CA LYS A 66 -1.80 -4.42 6.18
C LYS A 66 -2.01 -4.05 4.71
N GLY A 67 -2.84 -4.77 3.97
CA GLY A 67 -3.12 -4.60 2.54
C GLY A 67 -3.51 -3.17 2.15
N PRO A 68 -4.47 -2.52 2.83
CA PRO A 68 -4.82 -1.12 2.54
C PRO A 68 -3.64 -0.13 2.68
N THR A 69 -2.77 -0.34 3.67
CA THR A 69 -1.57 0.48 3.87
C THR A 69 -0.55 0.27 2.75
N TRP A 70 -0.37 -0.97 2.31
CA TRP A 70 0.49 -1.29 1.17
C TRP A 70 -0.04 -0.70 -0.14
N SER A 71 -1.35 -0.78 -0.39
CA SER A 71 -1.97 -0.17 -1.56
C SER A 71 -1.77 1.34 -1.59
N ARG A 72 -1.93 2.04 -0.45
CA ARG A 72 -1.68 3.49 -0.35
C ARG A 72 -0.20 3.84 -0.59
N ALA A 73 0.72 3.08 0.00
CA ALA A 73 2.15 3.29 -0.21
C ALA A 73 2.55 3.10 -1.69
N ALA A 74 2.02 2.07 -2.34
CA ALA A 74 2.25 1.82 -3.76
C ALA A 74 1.67 2.92 -4.64
N LEU A 75 0.44 3.39 -4.36
CA LEU A 75 -0.17 4.53 -5.07
C LEU A 75 0.64 5.81 -4.91
N SER A 76 1.17 6.07 -3.69
CA SER A 76 2.04 7.21 -3.43
C SER A 76 3.33 7.14 -4.24
N ALA A 77 3.99 5.98 -4.27
CA ALA A 77 5.19 5.76 -5.11
C ALA A 77 4.90 5.95 -6.61
N LEU A 78 3.79 5.41 -7.10
CA LEU A 78 3.31 5.56 -8.50
C LEU A 78 2.84 6.98 -8.85
N SER A 79 2.63 7.83 -7.85
CA SER A 79 2.34 9.26 -8.02
C SER A 79 3.59 10.12 -7.87
N ALA A 80 4.74 9.51 -7.59
CA ALA A 80 6.03 10.16 -7.42
C ALA A 80 7.09 9.47 -8.30
N HIS A 81 8.10 8.84 -7.70
CA HIS A 81 9.26 8.32 -8.43
C HIS A 81 8.95 7.18 -9.41
N ALA A 82 7.82 6.50 -9.26
CA ALA A 82 7.38 5.42 -10.16
C ALA A 82 6.28 5.84 -11.14
N GLU A 83 5.95 7.14 -11.22
CA GLU A 83 4.98 7.64 -12.22
C GLU A 83 5.32 7.25 -13.67
N PRO A 84 6.60 7.26 -14.11
CA PRO A 84 6.93 6.87 -15.48
C PRO A 84 6.53 5.43 -15.84
N LEU A 85 6.44 4.53 -14.86
CA LEU A 85 5.96 3.16 -15.07
C LEU A 85 4.48 3.13 -15.49
N ALA A 86 3.63 3.87 -14.77
CA ALA A 86 2.20 3.96 -15.09
C ALA A 86 1.93 4.68 -16.42
N ARG A 87 2.82 5.57 -16.86
CA ARG A 87 2.70 6.27 -18.15
C ARG A 87 3.14 5.41 -19.34
N THR A 88 4.03 4.46 -19.11
CA THR A 88 4.51 3.54 -20.15
C THR A 88 3.38 2.59 -20.56
N VAL A 89 3.25 2.34 -21.86
CA VAL A 89 2.36 1.33 -22.44
C VAL A 89 3.23 0.19 -22.98
N PRO A 90 3.42 -0.90 -22.20
CA PRO A 90 4.24 -2.02 -22.64
C PRO A 90 3.60 -2.76 -23.84
N GLN A 91 4.43 -3.32 -24.71
CA GLN A 91 4.00 -3.99 -25.95
C GLN A 91 3.12 -5.23 -25.68
N ASP A 92 3.38 -5.93 -24.58
CA ASP A 92 2.66 -7.13 -24.13
C ASP A 92 1.51 -6.79 -23.16
N VAL A 93 1.18 -5.52 -22.95
CA VAL A 93 0.21 -5.13 -21.90
C VAL A 93 -1.18 -5.72 -22.13
N VAL A 94 -1.58 -5.97 -23.39
CA VAL A 94 -2.88 -6.59 -23.72
C VAL A 94 -3.01 -8.00 -23.14
N ASP A 95 -1.90 -8.73 -22.98
CA ASP A 95 -1.89 -10.05 -22.36
C ASP A 95 -2.21 -9.96 -20.86
N TRP A 96 -1.78 -8.87 -20.21
CA TRP A 96 -1.97 -8.61 -18.78
C TRP A 96 -3.26 -7.86 -18.45
N CYS A 97 -3.65 -6.92 -19.31
CA CYS A 97 -4.67 -5.90 -19.04
C CYS A 97 -5.16 -5.26 -20.35
N PRO A 98 -6.18 -5.83 -21.02
CA PRO A 98 -6.64 -5.37 -22.34
C PRO A 98 -7.01 -3.88 -22.41
N GLY A 99 -7.62 -3.32 -21.35
CA GLY A 99 -8.01 -1.92 -21.29
C GLY A 99 -6.88 -0.92 -20.98
N TYR A 100 -5.65 -1.37 -20.69
CA TYR A 100 -4.61 -0.51 -20.12
C TYR A 100 -4.23 0.68 -21.01
N ALA A 101 -4.16 0.48 -22.33
CA ALA A 101 -3.73 1.51 -23.27
C ALA A 101 -4.70 2.71 -23.30
N SER A 102 -6.01 2.48 -23.18
CA SER A 102 -7.03 3.53 -23.12
C SER A 102 -7.39 3.96 -21.69
N ALA A 103 -6.87 3.26 -20.68
CA ALA A 103 -7.16 3.54 -19.28
C ALA A 103 -6.63 4.90 -18.80
N SER A 104 -7.34 5.50 -17.86
CA SER A 104 -6.90 6.71 -17.17
C SER A 104 -5.58 6.46 -16.42
N LEU A 105 -4.81 7.51 -16.12
CA LEU A 105 -3.59 7.35 -15.33
C LEU A 105 -3.89 6.73 -13.94
N ALA A 106 -5.06 7.03 -13.36
CA ALA A 106 -5.49 6.43 -12.09
C ALA A 106 -5.67 4.91 -12.22
N ASP A 107 -6.31 4.44 -13.29
CA ASP A 107 -6.52 3.02 -13.57
C ASP A 107 -5.21 2.29 -13.92
N ARG A 108 -4.29 2.96 -14.63
CA ARG A 108 -2.95 2.39 -14.87
C ARG A 108 -2.15 2.25 -13.57
N ARG A 109 -2.29 3.19 -12.64
CA ARG A 109 -1.71 3.04 -11.28
C ARG A 109 -2.39 1.89 -10.53
N ALA A 110 -3.71 1.79 -10.61
CA ALA A 110 -4.47 0.67 -10.02
C ALA A 110 -3.98 -0.69 -10.55
N PHE A 111 -3.72 -0.80 -11.85
CA PHE A 111 -3.11 -1.98 -12.46
C PHE A 111 -1.80 -2.36 -11.79
N TRP A 112 -0.86 -1.43 -11.65
CA TRP A 112 0.43 -1.72 -11.03
C TRP A 112 0.33 -2.10 -9.56
N VAL A 113 -0.61 -1.51 -8.79
CA VAL A 113 -0.88 -1.93 -7.41
C VAL A 113 -1.42 -3.36 -7.37
N GLY A 114 -2.38 -3.68 -8.24
CA GLY A 114 -2.88 -5.05 -8.39
C GLY A 114 -1.78 -6.03 -8.80
N PHE A 115 -0.90 -5.62 -9.71
CA PHE A 115 0.22 -6.42 -10.19
C PHE A 115 1.18 -6.76 -9.05
N LEU A 116 1.56 -5.77 -8.24
CA LEU A 116 2.38 -6.00 -7.03
C LEU A 116 1.71 -6.99 -6.07
N SER A 117 0.39 -6.90 -5.89
CA SER A 117 -0.33 -7.84 -5.05
C SER A 117 -0.33 -9.26 -5.62
N ALA A 118 -0.45 -9.40 -6.94
CA ALA A 118 -0.35 -10.71 -7.57
C ALA A 118 1.06 -11.31 -7.48
N LEU A 119 2.10 -10.48 -7.63
CA LEU A 119 3.49 -10.89 -7.47
C LEU A 119 3.81 -11.28 -6.01
N ALA A 120 3.41 -10.46 -5.04
CA ALA A 120 3.69 -10.71 -3.62
C ALA A 120 3.10 -12.04 -3.12
N LYS A 121 1.99 -12.51 -3.71
CA LYS A 121 1.45 -13.84 -3.43
C LYS A 121 2.48 -14.94 -3.73
N HIS A 122 3.13 -14.84 -4.89
CA HIS A 122 4.07 -15.84 -5.40
C HIS A 122 5.49 -15.71 -4.84
N GLU A 123 5.83 -14.54 -4.30
CA GLU A 123 7.13 -14.25 -3.69
C GLU A 123 7.16 -14.53 -2.19
N SER A 124 6.17 -14.06 -1.44
CA SER A 124 6.18 -14.09 0.04
C SER A 124 4.91 -14.64 0.67
N THR A 125 3.86 -14.85 -0.13
CA THR A 125 2.51 -15.13 0.39
C THR A 125 2.04 -14.01 1.34
N TYR A 126 2.33 -12.76 0.96
CA TYR A 126 1.99 -11.55 1.71
C TYR A 126 2.65 -11.40 3.09
N ARG A 127 3.78 -12.08 3.32
CA ARG A 127 4.55 -11.95 4.57
C ARG A 127 5.67 -10.92 4.43
N PRO A 128 5.54 -9.71 5.01
CA PRO A 128 6.56 -8.68 4.87
C PRO A 128 7.87 -9.02 5.60
N GLU A 129 7.85 -9.92 6.57
CA GLU A 129 9.03 -10.45 7.28
C GLU A 129 9.71 -11.63 6.57
N ALA A 130 9.19 -12.09 5.43
CA ALA A 130 9.74 -13.25 4.72
C ALA A 130 11.20 -13.06 4.31
N VAL A 131 12.03 -14.06 4.59
CA VAL A 131 13.41 -14.14 4.11
C VAL A 131 13.59 -15.43 3.31
N GLY A 132 13.91 -15.29 2.03
CA GLY A 132 14.04 -16.40 1.10
C GLY A 132 15.47 -16.68 0.66
N GLY A 133 15.62 -17.80 -0.05
CA GLY A 133 16.85 -18.26 -0.70
C GLY A 133 18.09 -18.23 0.21
N GLY A 134 17.97 -18.88 1.36
CA GLY A 134 19.09 -19.02 2.31
C GLY A 134 19.49 -17.70 3.00
N GLY A 135 18.55 -16.78 3.23
CA GLY A 135 18.84 -15.55 3.99
C GLY A 135 19.14 -14.32 3.13
N ARG A 136 18.91 -14.36 1.82
CA ARG A 136 19.41 -13.34 0.88
C ARG A 136 18.34 -12.37 0.36
N TRP A 137 17.09 -12.83 0.25
CA TRP A 137 16.00 -12.04 -0.33
C TRP A 137 14.96 -11.70 0.71
N TYR A 138 14.45 -10.47 0.70
CA TYR A 138 13.69 -9.92 1.83
C TYR A 138 12.34 -9.34 1.42
N GLY A 139 11.36 -9.58 2.29
CA GLY A 139 10.05 -8.96 2.31
C GLY A 139 9.11 -9.36 1.19
N LEU A 140 8.10 -8.51 0.96
CA LEU A 140 6.93 -8.84 0.12
C LEU A 140 7.30 -9.29 -1.29
N LEU A 141 8.30 -8.66 -1.89
CA LEU A 141 8.76 -8.92 -3.25
C LEU A 141 10.14 -9.60 -3.30
N GLN A 142 10.62 -10.13 -2.18
CA GLN A 142 11.88 -10.88 -2.10
C GLN A 142 13.05 -10.14 -2.78
N ILE A 143 13.34 -8.92 -2.31
CA ILE A 143 14.39 -8.07 -2.89
C ILE A 143 15.73 -8.32 -2.20
N LEU A 144 16.80 -8.46 -2.98
CA LEU A 144 18.18 -8.52 -2.48
C LEU A 144 18.67 -7.12 -2.07
N PRO A 145 19.31 -6.93 -0.89
CA PRO A 145 19.81 -5.62 -0.47
C PRO A 145 20.80 -4.97 -1.45
N ALA A 146 21.64 -5.76 -2.12
CA ALA A 146 22.55 -5.27 -3.14
C ALA A 146 21.81 -4.69 -4.36
N THR A 147 20.77 -5.38 -4.84
CA THR A 147 19.89 -4.87 -5.90
C THR A 147 19.23 -3.57 -5.48
N ALA A 148 18.67 -3.50 -4.26
CA ALA A 148 18.05 -2.29 -3.75
C ALA A 148 19.02 -1.10 -3.73
N ARG A 149 20.29 -1.32 -3.36
CA ARG A 149 21.34 -0.29 -3.44
C ARG A 149 21.66 0.11 -4.88
N GLY A 150 21.82 -0.86 -5.78
CA GLY A 150 22.13 -0.62 -7.20
C GLY A 150 21.06 0.22 -7.91
N TYR A 151 19.79 0.03 -7.55
CA TYR A 151 18.68 0.85 -8.06
C TYR A 151 18.44 2.13 -7.25
N GLY A 152 19.24 2.42 -6.22
CA GLY A 152 19.12 3.65 -5.42
C GLY A 152 17.85 3.69 -4.57
N CYS A 153 17.36 2.55 -4.07
CA CYS A 153 16.25 2.50 -3.13
C CYS A 153 16.62 3.13 -1.77
N LYS A 154 15.58 3.59 -1.04
CA LYS A 154 15.71 4.06 0.34
C LYS A 154 15.97 2.92 1.32
N ALA A 155 15.21 1.82 1.21
CA ALA A 155 15.49 0.59 1.94
C ALA A 155 16.69 -0.13 1.29
N ARG A 156 17.79 -0.26 2.03
CA ARG A 156 19.08 -0.76 1.52
C ARG A 156 19.63 -1.98 2.28
N THR A 157 18.94 -2.39 3.34
CA THR A 157 19.29 -3.51 4.23
C THR A 157 18.15 -4.52 4.27
N GLY A 158 18.43 -5.75 4.68
CA GLY A 158 17.41 -6.79 4.83
C GLY A 158 16.27 -6.36 5.77
N ALA A 159 16.62 -5.86 6.96
CA ALA A 159 15.66 -5.34 7.93
C ALA A 159 14.80 -4.20 7.36
N ALA A 160 15.40 -3.24 6.63
CA ALA A 160 14.64 -2.17 6.02
C ALA A 160 13.68 -2.68 4.92
N LEU A 161 14.08 -3.74 4.20
CA LEU A 161 13.26 -4.38 3.17
C LEU A 161 12.13 -5.24 3.74
N MET A 162 12.14 -5.56 5.04
CA MET A 162 11.00 -6.19 5.70
C MET A 162 9.85 -5.19 5.97
N ASN A 163 10.10 -3.87 5.84
CA ASN A 163 9.01 -2.91 5.81
C ASN A 163 8.26 -3.02 4.47
N GLY A 164 7.03 -3.53 4.49
CA GLY A 164 6.25 -3.78 3.27
C GLY A 164 6.07 -2.55 2.37
N ALA A 165 5.84 -1.36 2.94
CA ALA A 165 5.71 -0.13 2.15
C ALA A 165 7.03 0.25 1.46
N ALA A 166 8.15 0.17 2.18
CA ALA A 166 9.47 0.45 1.62
C ALA A 166 9.90 -0.59 0.58
N ASN A 167 9.55 -1.86 0.79
CA ASN A 167 9.78 -2.97 -0.15
C ASN A 167 9.04 -2.74 -1.47
N LEU A 168 7.74 -2.45 -1.42
CA LEU A 168 6.92 -2.16 -2.59
C LEU A 168 7.38 -0.89 -3.33
N SER A 169 7.74 0.16 -2.58
CA SER A 169 8.33 1.38 -3.15
C SER A 169 9.64 1.10 -3.90
N CYS A 170 10.48 0.19 -3.40
CA CYS A 170 11.71 -0.22 -4.05
C CYS A 170 11.42 -1.08 -5.29
N GLY A 171 10.52 -2.07 -5.19
CA GLY A 171 10.09 -2.88 -6.33
C GLY A 171 9.56 -2.03 -7.48
N LEU A 172 8.71 -1.05 -7.19
CA LEU A 172 8.23 -0.11 -8.20
C LEU A 172 9.35 0.70 -8.87
N ARG A 173 10.41 1.07 -8.13
CA ARG A 173 11.56 1.76 -8.72
C ARG A 173 12.32 0.86 -9.69
N ILE A 174 12.55 -0.40 -9.31
CA ILE A 174 13.18 -1.41 -10.15
C ILE A 174 12.34 -1.64 -11.42
N MET A 175 11.04 -1.92 -11.27
CA MET A 175 10.10 -2.11 -12.40
C MET A 175 10.04 -0.89 -13.31
N THR A 176 10.06 0.33 -12.74
CA THR A 176 10.09 1.57 -13.54
C THR A 176 11.31 1.60 -14.46
N ARG A 177 12.48 1.15 -13.99
CA ARG A 177 13.70 1.11 -14.79
C ARG A 177 13.62 0.02 -15.85
N THR A 178 13.26 -1.20 -15.48
CA THR A 178 13.33 -2.36 -16.38
C THR A 178 12.22 -2.36 -17.43
N VAL A 179 10.96 -2.08 -17.06
CA VAL A 179 9.84 -2.02 -18.01
C VAL A 179 10.03 -0.89 -19.02
N ARG A 180 10.58 0.26 -18.60
CA ARG A 180 10.88 1.36 -19.53
C ARG A 180 12.05 1.05 -20.45
N ARG A 181 13.10 0.43 -19.91
CA ARG A 181 14.26 -0.02 -20.71
C ARG A 181 13.81 -1.03 -21.77
N ASP A 182 12.93 -1.95 -21.39
CA ASP A 182 12.62 -3.11 -22.21
C ASP A 182 11.32 -3.01 -23.01
N GLY A 183 10.43 -2.06 -22.70
CA GLY A 183 9.16 -1.88 -23.40
C GLY A 183 8.14 -3.01 -23.21
N VAL A 184 8.37 -3.92 -22.26
CA VAL A 184 7.50 -5.08 -21.95
C VAL A 184 7.33 -5.24 -20.45
N ILE A 185 6.21 -5.83 -20.02
CA ILE A 185 5.99 -6.28 -18.65
C ILE A 185 6.84 -7.52 -18.39
N SER A 186 6.80 -8.52 -19.26
CA SER A 186 7.58 -9.74 -19.09
C SER A 186 7.75 -10.53 -20.39
N ARG A 187 8.98 -10.60 -20.91
CA ARG A 187 9.34 -11.44 -22.07
C ARG A 187 10.76 -12.00 -21.91
N GLY A 188 10.90 -13.31 -21.73
CA GLY A 188 12.21 -13.91 -21.41
C GLY A 188 12.76 -13.33 -20.11
N MET A 189 13.93 -12.69 -20.15
CA MET A 189 14.57 -11.99 -19.02
C MET A 189 14.30 -10.46 -19.02
N ARG A 190 13.32 -9.99 -19.80
CA ARG A 190 13.02 -8.55 -19.97
C ARG A 190 11.84 -8.09 -19.11
N GLY A 191 11.82 -6.80 -18.79
CA GLY A 191 10.80 -6.16 -17.98
C GLY A 191 10.92 -6.55 -16.52
N VAL A 192 9.81 -6.90 -15.90
CA VAL A 192 9.75 -7.42 -14.53
C VAL A 192 10.46 -8.77 -14.42
N ALA A 193 10.52 -9.57 -15.49
CA ALA A 193 11.21 -10.86 -15.45
C ALA A 193 12.73 -10.78 -15.27
N ALA A 194 13.32 -9.58 -15.35
CA ALA A 194 14.74 -9.37 -15.11
C ALA A 194 15.14 -9.60 -13.64
N ASP A 195 14.23 -9.34 -12.70
CA ASP A 195 14.52 -9.34 -11.26
C ASP A 195 13.66 -10.34 -10.45
N TRP A 196 12.56 -10.86 -11.01
CA TRP A 196 11.59 -11.67 -10.27
C TRP A 196 11.37 -13.08 -10.85
N GLY A 197 11.72 -14.10 -10.05
CA GLY A 197 11.68 -15.51 -10.43
C GLY A 197 10.30 -16.09 -10.84
N PRO A 198 9.15 -15.67 -10.27
CA PRO A 198 7.82 -16.12 -10.68
C PRO A 198 7.54 -15.92 -12.18
N PHE A 199 8.23 -14.98 -12.84
CA PHE A 199 8.11 -14.78 -14.27
C PHE A 199 8.84 -15.83 -15.12
N HIS A 200 9.54 -16.80 -14.52
CA HIS A 200 10.06 -17.96 -15.25
C HIS A 200 9.12 -19.16 -15.19
N SER A 201 8.12 -19.17 -14.29
CA SER A 201 7.07 -20.18 -14.25
C SER A 201 5.86 -19.79 -15.10
N ALA A 202 5.54 -20.57 -16.14
CA ALA A 202 4.37 -20.34 -16.97
C ALA A 202 3.06 -20.36 -16.17
N ALA A 203 2.95 -21.26 -15.18
CA ALA A 203 1.80 -21.37 -14.30
C ALA A 203 1.62 -20.11 -13.45
N LYS A 204 2.68 -19.62 -12.79
CA LYS A 204 2.61 -18.40 -11.96
C LYS A 204 2.31 -17.15 -12.80
N ARG A 205 2.94 -17.01 -13.97
CA ARG A 205 2.63 -15.92 -14.92
C ARG A 205 1.16 -15.93 -15.32
N ARG A 206 0.63 -17.10 -15.71
CA ARG A 206 -0.78 -17.26 -16.10
C ARG A 206 -1.74 -16.92 -14.97
N ASP A 207 -1.44 -17.36 -13.74
CA ASP A 207 -2.26 -17.02 -12.56
C ASP A 207 -2.31 -15.50 -12.32
N MET A 208 -1.16 -14.81 -12.36
CA MET A 208 -1.12 -13.36 -12.19
C MET A 208 -1.90 -12.63 -13.30
N ALA A 209 -1.64 -12.96 -14.56
CA ALA A 209 -2.33 -12.34 -15.70
C ALA A 209 -3.84 -12.60 -15.66
N THR A 210 -4.26 -13.85 -15.38
CA THR A 210 -5.69 -14.22 -15.31
C THR A 210 -6.43 -13.38 -14.27
N TRP A 211 -5.82 -13.13 -13.11
CA TRP A 211 -6.46 -12.32 -12.10
C TRP A 211 -6.47 -10.83 -12.43
N LEU A 212 -5.37 -10.29 -13.00
CA LEU A 212 -5.33 -8.89 -13.43
C LEU A 212 -6.41 -8.58 -14.46
N ARG A 213 -6.58 -9.45 -15.47
CA ARG A 213 -7.59 -9.31 -16.52
C ARG A 213 -9.04 -9.27 -16.02
N ARG A 214 -9.30 -9.77 -14.82
CA ARG A 214 -10.65 -9.76 -14.21
C ARG A 214 -11.01 -8.41 -13.57
N GLN A 215 -10.01 -7.57 -13.27
CA GLN A 215 -10.23 -6.34 -12.52
C GLN A 215 -10.87 -5.27 -13.39
N SER A 216 -11.66 -4.38 -12.76
CA SER A 216 -12.39 -3.31 -13.45
C SER A 216 -11.46 -2.37 -14.21
N TYR A 217 -10.30 -2.04 -13.64
CA TYR A 217 -9.27 -1.19 -14.26
C TYR A 217 -8.56 -1.85 -15.47
N CYS A 218 -8.84 -3.12 -15.77
CA CYS A 218 -8.34 -3.82 -16.96
C CYS A 218 -9.40 -4.09 -18.02
N LYS A 219 -10.65 -3.71 -17.76
CA LYS A 219 -11.70 -3.74 -18.77
C LYS A 219 -11.53 -2.52 -19.66
N SER A 220 -11.58 -2.72 -20.98
CA SER A 220 -11.86 -1.61 -21.86
C SER A 220 -13.23 -1.08 -21.47
N VAL A 221 -13.34 0.20 -21.14
CA VAL A 221 -14.64 0.83 -21.03
C VAL A 221 -15.16 0.88 -22.47
N PRO A 222 -16.24 0.16 -22.85
CA PRO A 222 -16.88 0.45 -24.12
C PRO A 222 -17.24 1.93 -24.08
N TYR A 223 -17.02 2.65 -25.17
CA TYR A 223 -17.47 4.03 -25.33
C TYR A 223 -19.01 4.02 -25.32
N VAL A 224 -19.61 3.87 -24.15
CA VAL A 224 -21.04 4.06 -23.94
C VAL A 224 -21.15 5.48 -23.46
N ARG A 225 -21.32 6.40 -24.41
CA ARG A 225 -21.72 7.76 -24.11
C ARG A 225 -22.99 7.68 -23.27
N PRO A 226 -23.02 8.13 -22.01
CA PRO A 226 -24.25 8.16 -21.24
C PRO A 226 -25.27 8.99 -22.03
N VAL A 227 -26.39 8.37 -22.40
CA VAL A 227 -27.49 9.10 -23.03
C VAL A 227 -28.11 9.97 -21.95
N ALA A 228 -28.38 11.23 -22.26
CA ALA A 228 -29.08 12.11 -21.34
C ALA A 228 -30.42 11.48 -20.96
N ARG A 229 -30.79 11.56 -19.67
CA ARG A 229 -32.09 11.09 -19.21
C ARG A 229 -33.20 11.79 -20.04
N PRO A 230 -34.14 11.05 -20.64
CA PRO A 230 -35.29 11.63 -21.33
C PRO A 230 -36.04 12.63 -20.44
N VAL A 231 -36.42 13.78 -21.01
CA VAL A 231 -37.03 14.92 -20.30
C VAL A 231 -38.46 14.65 -19.81
N ASP A 232 -39.11 13.64 -20.36
CA ASP A 232 -40.47 13.18 -20.01
C ASP A 232 -40.55 12.46 -18.65
N LEU A 233 -39.42 11.96 -18.12
CA LEU A 233 -39.38 11.27 -16.82
C LEU A 233 -39.13 12.21 -15.62
N ALA A 234 -38.99 13.52 -15.85
CA ALA A 234 -38.75 14.52 -14.80
C ALA A 234 -40.02 15.25 -14.33
N SER A 235 -41.17 14.93 -14.91
CA SER A 235 -42.45 15.60 -14.64
C SER A 235 -43.46 14.56 -14.14
N ASN A 236 -43.39 14.20 -12.86
CA ASN A 236 -44.48 13.61 -12.07
C ASN A 236 -44.15 13.75 -10.58
#